data_AF-A0A8T6UXB7-F1
#
_entry.id   AF-A0A8T6UXB7-F1
#
_cell.length_a   1.000
_cell.length_b   1.000
_cell.length_c   1.000
_cell.angle_alpha   90.00
_cell.angle_beta   90.00
_cell.angle_gamma   90.00
#
_symmetry.space_group_name_H-M   'P 1'
#
loop_
_entity.id
_entity.type
_entity.pdbx_description
1 polymer ?
#
loop_
_entity_poly.entity_id
_entity_poly.type
_entity_poly.pdbx_seq_one_letter_code
_entity_poly.pdbx_strand_id
1 'polypeptide(L)'
;MVFGSYVRTQEHEDIDLLLVLEEIEKNRIERIEDIVGFKRKIHAPLDLLLLSKEECRANFRNHNPLFLEIAMDGEILLDTHNFLRSLMEETRTYIKEKKIRRTTTEWVFPTEKREIPLSDVTNKDWAESWLKDAKRDLKSAKILYQQELYEKTVYHAQQCVEKAVKATLICFGRFAKTHYVADILRKEMKQRDLDESVLETLIHISEQLEPHHSLRRYPWISDAQIWVPSKEYDQETANDALQNAQKAISLTREFLQKCFGKEC
;
A
#
# COMPACT_ATOMS: atom_id res chain seq x y z
N MET A 1 -11.26 13.16 -14.47
CA MET A 1 -10.40 13.95 -13.56
C MET A 1 -9.02 13.35 -13.59
N VAL A 2 -7.97 14.16 -13.62
CA VAL A 2 -6.58 13.67 -13.46
C VAL A 2 -6.16 13.80 -12.01
N PHE A 3 -5.29 12.91 -11.55
CA PHE A 3 -4.75 12.93 -10.19
C PHE A 3 -3.30 12.46 -10.19
N GLY A 4 -2.73 12.24 -9.00
CA GLY A 4 -1.42 11.62 -8.88
C GLY A 4 -0.25 12.58 -9.10
N SER A 5 0.89 12.03 -9.49
CA SER A 5 2.15 12.75 -9.55
C SER A 5 2.19 13.78 -10.70
N TYR A 6 1.55 13.46 -11.83
CA TYR A 6 1.42 14.36 -12.99
C TYR A 6 0.85 15.73 -12.58
N VAL A 7 -0.24 15.74 -11.80
CA VAL A 7 -0.89 16.98 -11.37
C VAL A 7 -0.01 17.79 -10.40
N ARG A 8 0.83 17.10 -9.60
CA ARG A 8 1.68 17.76 -8.59
C ARG A 8 2.94 18.41 -9.14
N THR A 9 3.61 17.78 -10.11
CA THR A 9 4.92 18.24 -10.58
C THR A 9 4.97 18.57 -12.07
N GLN A 10 4.02 18.09 -12.88
CA GLN A 10 4.03 18.19 -14.35
C GLN A 10 5.29 17.62 -15.05
N GLU A 11 6.19 16.98 -14.30
CA GLU A 11 7.43 16.37 -14.80
C GLU A 11 7.31 14.86 -15.06
N HIS A 12 6.19 14.25 -14.66
CA HIS A 12 5.94 12.83 -14.89
C HIS A 12 5.28 12.58 -16.25
N GLU A 13 5.68 11.51 -16.93
CA GLU A 13 5.08 11.13 -18.21
C GLU A 13 3.77 10.35 -18.01
N ASP A 14 3.66 9.56 -16.93
CA ASP A 14 2.47 8.76 -16.63
C ASP A 14 1.32 9.62 -16.10
N ILE A 15 0.15 9.50 -16.74
CA ILE A 15 -1.07 10.24 -16.37
C ILE A 15 -2.02 9.31 -15.63
N ASP A 16 -2.32 9.61 -14.37
CA ASP A 16 -3.40 8.94 -13.62
C ASP A 16 -4.75 9.61 -13.92
N LEU A 17 -5.68 8.86 -14.50
CA LEU A 17 -7.01 9.34 -14.88
C LEU A 17 -8.10 8.57 -14.12
N LEU A 18 -8.97 9.31 -13.42
CA LEU A 18 -10.23 8.80 -12.90
C LEU A 18 -11.35 9.11 -13.91
N LEU A 19 -11.98 8.06 -14.43
CA LEU A 19 -13.17 8.12 -15.26
C LEU A 19 -14.35 7.51 -14.49
N VAL A 20 -15.39 8.32 -14.30
CA VAL A 20 -16.61 7.91 -13.58
C VAL A 20 -17.77 7.84 -14.58
N LEU A 21 -18.37 6.67 -14.69
CA LEU A 21 -19.58 6.42 -15.49
C LEU A 21 -20.80 6.33 -14.58
N GLU A 22 -22.01 6.51 -15.13
CA GLU A 22 -23.24 6.41 -14.34
C GLU A 22 -23.34 5.04 -13.67
N GLU A 23 -23.25 3.99 -14.47
CA GLU A 23 -23.35 2.59 -14.08
C GLU A 23 -22.31 1.75 -14.83
N ILE A 24 -21.85 0.67 -14.19
CA ILE A 24 -20.99 -0.32 -14.82
C ILE A 24 -21.39 -1.69 -14.33
N GLU A 25 -21.93 -2.52 -15.23
CA GLU A 25 -22.36 -3.89 -14.91
C GLU A 25 -21.17 -4.87 -14.77
N LYS A 26 -20.07 -4.57 -15.48
CA LYS A 26 -18.86 -5.40 -15.50
C LYS A 26 -18.11 -5.33 -14.16
N ASN A 27 -17.55 -6.45 -13.72
CA ASN A 27 -16.60 -6.45 -12.61
C ASN A 27 -15.23 -5.86 -13.01
N ARG A 28 -14.34 -5.65 -12.04
CA ARG A 28 -13.04 -4.98 -12.27
C ARG A 28 -12.16 -5.67 -13.33
N ILE A 29 -12.23 -7.00 -13.45
CA ILE A 29 -11.44 -7.76 -14.43
C ILE A 29 -12.07 -7.67 -15.83
N GLU A 30 -13.39 -7.76 -15.92
CA GLU A 30 -14.13 -7.62 -17.18
C GLU A 30 -13.96 -6.23 -17.81
N ARG A 31 -13.78 -5.20 -16.98
CA ARG A 31 -13.50 -3.81 -17.43
C ARG A 31 -12.14 -3.64 -18.10
N ILE A 32 -11.21 -4.61 -18.00
CA ILE A 32 -9.87 -4.50 -18.60
C ILE A 32 -9.96 -4.27 -20.11
N GLU A 33 -10.93 -4.91 -20.79
CA GLU A 33 -11.12 -4.70 -22.23
C GLU A 33 -11.48 -3.24 -22.56
N ASP A 34 -12.38 -2.63 -21.77
CA ASP A 34 -12.77 -1.23 -21.93
C ASP A 34 -11.59 -0.29 -21.66
N ILE A 35 -10.81 -0.58 -20.61
CA ILE A 35 -9.61 0.18 -20.26
C ILE A 35 -8.58 0.11 -21.38
N VAL A 36 -8.30 -1.08 -21.92
CA VAL A 36 -7.36 -1.26 -23.04
C VAL A 36 -7.87 -0.54 -24.29
N GLY A 37 -9.16 -0.65 -24.59
CA GLY A 37 -9.79 0.05 -25.71
C GLY A 37 -9.66 1.57 -25.58
N PHE A 38 -9.78 2.11 -24.37
CA PHE A 38 -9.58 3.53 -24.09
C PHE A 38 -8.11 3.93 -24.21
N LYS A 39 -7.20 3.20 -23.56
CA LYS A 39 -5.75 3.45 -23.60
C LYS A 39 -5.23 3.46 -25.05
N ARG A 40 -5.73 2.59 -25.95
CA ARG A 40 -5.33 2.58 -27.36
C ARG A 40 -5.67 3.87 -28.13
N LYS A 41 -6.67 4.63 -27.69
CA LYS A 41 -7.05 5.90 -28.33
C LYS A 41 -6.25 7.08 -27.80
N ILE A 42 -5.71 6.96 -26.59
CA ILE A 42 -4.90 7.96 -25.91
C ILE A 42 -3.43 7.57 -26.11
N HIS A 43 -2.70 8.25 -26.99
CA HIS A 43 -1.29 7.97 -27.27
C HIS A 43 -0.36 8.54 -26.17
N ALA A 44 -0.64 8.20 -24.91
CA ALA A 44 0.13 8.59 -23.73
C ALA A 44 0.13 7.44 -22.72
N PRO A 45 1.19 7.31 -21.90
CA PRO A 45 1.19 6.33 -20.82
C PRO A 45 0.15 6.78 -19.78
N LEU A 46 -0.97 6.06 -19.76
CA LEU A 46 -2.16 6.39 -18.99
C LEU A 46 -2.44 5.26 -18.02
N ASP A 47 -2.66 5.56 -16.75
CA ASP A 47 -3.28 4.64 -15.80
C ASP A 47 -4.70 5.08 -15.49
N LEU A 48 -5.65 4.18 -15.81
CA LEU A 48 -7.07 4.49 -15.80
C LEU A 48 -7.76 3.77 -14.65
N LEU A 49 -8.31 4.56 -13.74
CA LEU A 49 -9.27 4.10 -12.75
C LEU A 49 -10.69 4.31 -13.30
N LEU A 50 -11.36 3.21 -13.66
CA LEU A 50 -12.71 3.20 -14.23
C LEU A 50 -13.75 2.72 -13.21
N LEU A 51 -14.63 3.63 -12.76
CA LEU A 51 -15.60 3.38 -11.69
C LEU A 51 -17.01 3.82 -12.08
N SER A 52 -18.02 3.16 -11.51
CA SER A 52 -19.38 3.70 -11.50
C SER A 52 -19.50 4.88 -10.51
N LYS A 53 -20.57 5.68 -10.60
CA LYS A 53 -20.83 6.74 -9.62
C LYS A 53 -20.98 6.18 -8.21
N GLU A 54 -21.64 5.04 -8.05
CA GLU A 54 -21.81 4.39 -6.75
C GLU A 54 -20.46 3.97 -6.17
N GLU A 55 -19.62 3.28 -6.94
CA GLU A 55 -18.28 2.87 -6.51
C GLU A 55 -17.40 4.08 -6.18
N CYS A 56 -17.45 5.13 -7.01
CA CYS A 56 -16.70 6.36 -6.77
C CYS A 56 -17.12 7.00 -5.45
N ARG A 57 -18.43 7.17 -5.23
CA ARG A 57 -19.00 7.71 -3.98
C ARG A 57 -18.58 6.86 -2.78
N ALA A 58 -18.68 5.53 -2.89
CA ALA A 58 -18.29 4.62 -1.83
C ALA A 58 -16.81 4.76 -1.48
N ASN A 59 -15.92 4.88 -2.46
CA ASN A 59 -14.49 5.03 -2.20
C ASN A 59 -14.13 6.36 -1.50
N PHE A 60 -14.78 7.48 -1.87
CA PHE A 60 -14.62 8.75 -1.16
C PHE A 60 -15.10 8.66 0.28
N ARG A 61 -16.29 8.10 0.50
CA ARG A 61 -16.88 7.94 1.85
C ARG A 61 -16.22 6.88 2.71
N ASN A 62 -15.52 5.93 2.08
CA ASN A 62 -14.69 4.97 2.78
C ASN A 62 -13.32 5.53 3.18
N HIS A 63 -13.03 6.79 2.80
CA HIS A 63 -11.80 7.51 3.11
C HIS A 63 -10.55 6.71 2.73
N ASN A 64 -10.61 5.99 1.60
CA ASN A 64 -9.48 5.27 1.05
C ASN A 64 -8.32 6.27 0.82
N PRO A 65 -7.07 5.98 1.22
CA PRO A 65 -5.95 6.90 1.05
C PRO A 65 -5.79 7.43 -0.36
N LEU A 66 -6.06 6.62 -1.39
CA LEU A 66 -6.04 7.08 -2.77
C LEU A 66 -7.09 8.17 -3.02
N PHE A 67 -8.27 8.04 -2.45
CA PHE A 67 -9.36 9.01 -2.59
C PHE A 67 -9.17 10.25 -1.72
N LEU A 68 -8.44 10.13 -0.60
CA LEU A 68 -7.94 11.30 0.13
C LEU A 68 -6.94 12.10 -0.72
N GLU A 69 -6.03 11.42 -1.43
CA GLU A 69 -5.09 12.06 -2.35
C GLU A 69 -5.82 12.73 -3.52
N ILE A 70 -6.78 12.01 -4.13
CA ILE A 70 -7.62 12.56 -5.20
C ILE A 70 -8.39 13.78 -4.69
N ALA A 71 -8.97 13.74 -3.49
CA ALA A 71 -9.66 14.89 -2.93
C ALA A 71 -8.74 16.10 -2.73
N MET A 72 -7.49 15.89 -2.31
CA MET A 72 -6.55 16.97 -2.06
C MET A 72 -5.98 17.58 -3.36
N ASP A 73 -5.55 16.73 -4.29
CA ASP A 73 -4.72 17.15 -5.43
C ASP A 73 -5.43 17.01 -6.78
N GLY A 74 -6.54 16.29 -6.87
CA GLY A 74 -7.17 15.95 -8.14
C GLY A 74 -7.68 17.18 -8.91
N GLU A 75 -7.48 17.18 -10.22
CA GLU A 75 -7.95 18.23 -11.12
C GLU A 75 -9.11 17.73 -12.00
N ILE A 76 -10.28 18.33 -11.79
CA ILE A 76 -11.49 18.00 -12.51
C ILE A 76 -11.40 18.56 -13.93
N LEU A 77 -11.29 17.66 -14.91
CA LEU A 77 -11.39 17.99 -16.34
C LEU A 77 -12.85 18.16 -16.80
N LEU A 78 -13.74 17.30 -16.30
CA LEU A 78 -15.16 17.27 -16.61
C LEU A 78 -15.91 16.74 -15.39
N ASP A 79 -17.01 17.40 -15.02
CA ASP A 79 -17.85 16.99 -13.91
C ASP A 79 -19.32 17.40 -14.14
N THR A 80 -20.15 16.41 -14.44
CA THR A 80 -21.57 16.61 -14.68
C THR A 80 -22.29 16.74 -13.34
N HIS A 81 -23.05 17.82 -13.16
CA HIS A 81 -23.80 18.11 -11.94
C HIS A 81 -22.96 18.26 -10.65
N ASN A 82 -21.69 18.68 -10.76
CA ASN A 82 -20.78 18.86 -9.62
C ASN A 82 -20.61 17.59 -8.75
N PHE A 83 -20.75 16.41 -9.35
CA PHE A 83 -20.67 15.14 -8.63
C PHE A 83 -19.30 14.94 -7.98
N LEU A 84 -18.21 15.05 -8.75
CA LEU A 84 -16.85 14.89 -8.22
C LEU A 84 -16.49 16.03 -7.28
N ARG A 85 -16.83 17.27 -7.66
CA ARG A 85 -16.57 18.46 -6.84
C ARG A 85 -17.17 18.33 -5.45
N SER A 86 -18.43 17.92 -5.36
CA SER A 86 -19.11 17.75 -4.07
C SER A 86 -18.44 16.70 -3.19
N LEU A 87 -18.05 15.55 -3.75
CA LEU A 87 -17.35 14.49 -3.01
C LEU A 87 -15.97 14.92 -2.52
N MET A 88 -15.22 15.66 -3.34
CA MET A 88 -13.91 16.19 -2.93
C MET A 88 -14.06 17.22 -1.80
N GLU A 89 -15.07 18.09 -1.85
CA GLU A 89 -15.35 19.08 -0.80
C GLU A 89 -15.78 18.42 0.52
N GLU A 90 -16.65 17.40 0.45
CA GLU A 90 -17.05 16.56 1.60
C GLU A 90 -15.80 15.92 2.25
N THR A 91 -14.94 15.33 1.43
CA THR A 91 -13.71 14.65 1.89
C THR A 91 -12.71 15.63 2.51
N ARG A 92 -12.51 16.82 1.93
CA ARG A 92 -11.65 17.88 2.50
C ARG A 92 -12.16 18.36 3.85
N THR A 93 -13.48 18.49 3.97
CA THR A 93 -14.14 18.87 5.23
C THR A 93 -13.90 17.79 6.29
N TYR A 94 -14.12 16.51 5.94
CA TYR A 94 -13.82 15.38 6.80
C TYR A 94 -12.35 15.35 7.27
N ILE A 95 -11.39 15.54 6.37
CA ILE A 95 -9.95 15.60 6.70
C ILE A 95 -9.68 16.67 7.78
N LYS A 96 -10.26 17.86 7.60
CA LYS A 96 -10.10 18.98 8.53
C LYS A 96 -10.74 18.70 9.89
N GLU A 97 -11.99 18.23 9.90
CA GLU A 97 -12.74 17.94 11.14
C GLU A 97 -12.10 16.83 11.96
N LYS A 98 -11.64 15.76 11.29
CA LYS A 98 -10.97 14.63 11.93
C LYS A 98 -9.49 14.89 12.21
N LYS A 99 -8.96 16.09 11.90
CA LYS A 99 -7.56 16.47 12.08
C LYS A 99 -6.59 15.46 11.45
N ILE A 100 -6.98 14.90 10.30
CA ILE A 100 -6.14 13.96 9.55
C ILE A 100 -5.00 14.77 8.93
N ARG A 101 -3.77 14.29 9.15
CA ARG A 101 -2.57 14.93 8.62
C ARG A 101 -2.03 14.14 7.43
N ARG A 102 -1.49 14.86 6.46
CA ARG A 102 -0.84 14.28 5.28
C ARG A 102 0.63 14.70 5.28
N THR A 103 1.51 13.74 5.00
CA THR A 103 2.91 13.98 4.64
C THR A 103 3.14 13.50 3.20
N THR A 104 4.34 13.74 2.66
CA THR A 104 4.72 13.24 1.34
C THR A 104 4.53 11.72 1.24
N THR A 105 4.81 10.99 2.32
CA THR A 105 4.85 9.53 2.35
C THR A 105 3.70 8.87 3.10
N GLU A 106 2.88 9.62 3.84
CA GLU A 106 1.92 9.02 4.78
C GLU A 106 0.62 9.82 4.91
N TRP A 107 -0.46 9.11 5.22
CA TRP A 107 -1.62 9.67 5.90
C TRP A 107 -1.62 9.29 7.37
N VAL A 108 -1.94 10.25 8.23
CA VAL A 108 -1.88 10.12 9.68
C VAL A 108 -3.23 10.48 10.27
N PHE A 109 -3.91 9.46 10.76
CA PHE A 109 -5.19 9.56 11.43
C PHE A 109 -4.95 9.66 12.94
N PRO A 110 -5.58 10.61 13.65
CA PRO A 110 -5.49 10.67 15.09
C PRO A 110 -6.06 9.39 15.72
N THR A 111 -5.20 8.63 16.40
CA THR A 111 -5.61 7.44 17.15
C THR A 111 -5.53 7.72 18.64
N GLU A 112 -6.68 7.95 19.28
CA GLU A 112 -6.80 8.05 20.74
C GLU A 112 -7.23 6.70 21.36
N LYS A 113 -7.90 5.85 20.58
CA LYS A 113 -8.42 4.52 20.97
C LYS A 113 -7.77 3.43 20.10
N ARG A 114 -7.74 2.19 20.62
CA ARG A 114 -7.16 1.02 19.94
C ARG A 114 -7.88 0.71 18.61
N GLU A 115 -9.21 0.63 18.63
CA GLU A 115 -10.02 0.42 17.43
C GLU A 115 -10.77 1.71 17.05
N ILE A 116 -10.59 2.15 15.81
CA ILE A 116 -11.22 3.35 15.26
C ILE A 116 -11.97 3.01 13.96
N PRO A 117 -13.21 3.49 13.79
CA PRO A 117 -13.91 3.40 12.51
C PRO A 117 -13.23 4.35 11.51
N LEU A 118 -12.85 3.82 10.36
CA LEU A 118 -12.38 4.61 9.22
C LEU A 118 -13.54 4.91 8.27
N SER A 119 -14.44 3.94 8.16
CA SER A 119 -15.73 3.98 7.48
C SER A 119 -16.63 2.91 8.11
N ASP A 120 -17.34 2.11 7.32
CA ASP A 120 -17.95 0.85 7.77
C ASP A 120 -16.90 -0.21 8.11
N VAL A 121 -15.63 0.06 7.82
CA VAL A 121 -14.45 -0.77 8.14
C VAL A 121 -13.64 -0.08 9.24
N THR A 122 -13.14 -0.84 10.21
CA THR A 122 -12.26 -0.33 11.27
C THR A 122 -10.78 -0.44 10.88
N ASN A 123 -9.90 0.27 11.59
CA ASN A 123 -8.45 0.07 11.45
C ASN A 123 -8.03 -1.37 11.77
N LYS A 124 -8.77 -2.07 12.65
CA LYS A 124 -8.56 -3.49 12.94
C LYS A 124 -8.83 -4.36 11.72
N ASP A 125 -10.02 -4.24 11.13
CA ASP A 125 -10.41 -5.00 9.93
C ASP A 125 -9.39 -4.82 8.80
N TRP A 126 -8.89 -3.58 8.66
CA TRP A 126 -7.90 -3.26 7.65
C TRP A 126 -6.53 -3.84 7.97
N ALA A 127 -6.03 -3.68 9.20
CA ALA A 127 -4.76 -4.27 9.64
C ALA A 127 -4.77 -5.81 9.50
N GLU A 128 -5.87 -6.47 9.88
CA GLU A 128 -6.04 -7.91 9.71
C GLU A 128 -6.05 -8.32 8.22
N SER A 129 -6.65 -7.50 7.35
CA SER A 129 -6.63 -7.72 5.90
C SER A 129 -5.23 -7.61 5.30
N TRP A 130 -4.42 -6.62 5.74
CA TRP A 130 -3.02 -6.50 5.35
C TRP A 130 -2.19 -7.69 5.83
N LEU A 131 -2.38 -8.14 7.07
CA LEU A 131 -1.71 -9.33 7.60
C LEU A 131 -2.14 -10.60 6.85
N LYS A 132 -3.41 -10.69 6.44
CA LYS A 132 -3.90 -11.81 5.61
C LYS A 132 -3.22 -11.81 4.24
N ASP A 133 -3.04 -10.65 3.62
CA ASP A 133 -2.34 -10.54 2.33
C ASP A 133 -0.84 -10.84 2.46
N ALA A 134 -0.19 -10.37 3.54
CA ALA A 134 1.19 -10.74 3.87
C ALA A 134 1.39 -12.27 3.96
N LYS A 135 0.42 -12.99 4.56
CA LYS A 135 0.46 -14.47 4.60
C LYS A 135 0.37 -15.11 3.20
N ARG A 136 -0.27 -14.46 2.23
CA ARG A 136 -0.29 -14.93 0.83
C ARG A 136 1.07 -14.76 0.16
N ASP A 137 1.79 -13.67 0.46
CA ASP A 137 3.17 -13.50 0.00
C ASP A 137 4.11 -14.53 0.64
N LEU A 138 3.99 -14.80 1.94
CA LEU A 138 4.74 -15.87 2.58
C LEU A 138 4.47 -17.24 1.94
N LYS A 139 3.20 -17.53 1.61
CA LYS A 139 2.86 -18.77 0.89
C LYS A 139 3.55 -18.82 -0.48
N SER A 140 3.55 -17.71 -1.21
CA SER A 140 4.22 -17.60 -2.52
C SER A 140 5.73 -17.81 -2.39
N ALA A 141 6.37 -17.15 -1.42
CA ALA A 141 7.79 -17.32 -1.12
C ALA A 141 8.15 -18.79 -0.82
N LYS A 142 7.34 -19.49 -0.03
CA LYS A 142 7.56 -20.93 0.26
C LYS A 142 7.52 -21.80 -1.01
N ILE A 143 6.56 -21.56 -1.89
CA ILE A 143 6.43 -22.31 -3.15
C ILE A 143 7.62 -22.02 -4.06
N LEU A 144 8.01 -20.75 -4.20
CA LEU A 144 9.13 -20.34 -5.05
C LEU A 144 10.47 -20.89 -4.55
N TYR A 145 10.66 -20.94 -3.24
CA TYR A 145 11.85 -21.54 -2.63
C TYR A 145 11.98 -23.02 -2.97
N GLN A 146 10.85 -23.76 -2.92
CA GLN A 146 10.81 -25.18 -3.31
C GLN A 146 11.11 -25.40 -4.81
N GLN A 147 10.95 -24.37 -5.63
CA GLN A 147 11.27 -24.39 -7.06
C GLN A 147 12.65 -23.79 -7.35
N GLU A 148 13.47 -23.53 -6.32
CA GLU A 148 14.82 -22.96 -6.43
C GLU A 148 14.84 -21.56 -7.09
N LEU A 149 13.72 -20.84 -7.04
CA LEU A 149 13.59 -19.45 -7.50
C LEU A 149 13.92 -18.50 -6.35
N TYR A 150 15.20 -18.43 -5.99
CA TYR A 150 15.68 -17.75 -4.78
C TYR A 150 15.47 -16.24 -4.80
N GLU A 151 15.71 -15.57 -5.92
CA GLU A 151 15.48 -14.13 -6.07
C GLU A 151 13.98 -13.80 -5.95
N LYS A 152 13.10 -14.67 -6.45
CA LYS A 152 11.65 -14.50 -6.31
C LYS A 152 11.19 -14.80 -4.88
N THR A 153 11.84 -15.74 -4.22
CA THR A 153 11.60 -16.04 -2.79
C THR A 153 11.89 -14.80 -1.94
N VAL A 154 13.06 -14.18 -2.12
CA VAL A 154 13.43 -12.96 -1.39
C VAL A 154 12.47 -11.82 -1.70
N TYR A 155 12.06 -11.65 -2.97
CA TYR A 155 11.08 -10.64 -3.35
C TYR A 155 9.75 -10.79 -2.60
N HIS A 156 9.17 -12.00 -2.58
CA HIS A 156 7.92 -12.23 -1.86
C HIS A 156 8.10 -12.20 -0.33
N ALA A 157 9.27 -12.59 0.20
CA ALA A 157 9.58 -12.42 1.60
C ALA A 157 9.62 -10.93 2.00
N GLN A 158 10.25 -10.07 1.19
CA GLN A 158 10.24 -8.63 1.40
C GLN A 158 8.81 -8.06 1.36
N GLN A 159 7.99 -8.43 0.38
CA GLN A 159 6.58 -7.99 0.30
C GLN A 159 5.77 -8.45 1.52
N CYS A 160 5.99 -9.68 1.99
CA CYS A 160 5.37 -10.19 3.21
C CYS A 160 5.71 -9.32 4.42
N VAL A 161 7.00 -9.01 4.63
CA VAL A 161 7.46 -8.19 5.76
C VAL A 161 6.94 -6.76 5.67
N GLU A 162 7.00 -6.14 4.48
CA GLU A 162 6.47 -4.78 4.27
C GLU A 162 4.98 -4.70 4.64
N LYS A 163 4.17 -5.66 4.16
CA LYS A 163 2.73 -5.70 4.46
C LYS A 163 2.46 -5.98 5.93
N ALA A 164 3.29 -6.78 6.59
CA ALA A 164 3.20 -7.05 8.02
C ALA A 164 3.49 -5.78 8.85
N VAL A 165 4.51 -5.00 8.48
CA VAL A 165 4.80 -3.70 9.13
C VAL A 165 3.69 -2.68 8.83
N LYS A 166 3.17 -2.64 7.61
CA LYS A 166 2.02 -1.77 7.27
C LYS A 166 0.79 -2.13 8.11
N ALA A 167 0.51 -3.41 8.36
CA ALA A 167 -0.56 -3.81 9.26
C ALA A 167 -0.36 -3.24 10.68
N THR A 168 0.85 -3.29 11.21
CA THR A 168 1.21 -2.66 12.51
C THR A 168 1.01 -1.14 12.48
N LEU A 169 1.45 -0.46 11.42
CA LEU A 169 1.31 0.99 11.27
C LEU A 169 -0.16 1.44 11.24
N ILE A 170 -1.03 0.63 10.63
CA ILE A 170 -2.48 0.90 10.59
C ILE A 170 -3.10 0.92 12.00
N CYS A 171 -2.59 0.12 12.95
CA CYS A 171 -2.99 0.22 14.36
C CYS A 171 -2.72 1.61 14.95
N PHE A 172 -1.64 2.25 14.50
CA PHE A 172 -1.26 3.60 14.91
C PHE A 172 -1.90 4.70 14.04
N GLY A 173 -2.83 4.33 13.15
CA GLY A 173 -3.49 5.25 12.21
C GLY A 173 -2.55 5.78 11.14
N ARG A 174 -1.45 5.09 10.86
CA ARG A 174 -0.46 5.46 9.86
C ARG A 174 -0.67 4.64 8.60
N PHE A 175 -0.92 5.32 7.50
CA PHE A 175 -1.05 4.73 6.17
C PHE A 175 0.15 5.13 5.33
N ALA A 176 1.19 4.30 5.39
CA ALA A 176 2.43 4.52 4.67
C ALA A 176 2.29 4.15 3.18
N LYS A 177 2.57 5.13 2.32
CA LYS A 177 2.62 4.98 0.85
C LYS A 177 3.97 4.43 0.37
N THR A 178 5.03 4.60 1.17
CA THR A 178 6.39 4.15 0.87
C THR A 178 6.58 2.65 1.12
N HIS A 179 7.67 2.10 0.59
CA HIS A 179 8.16 0.75 0.86
C HIS A 179 9.16 0.69 2.03
N TYR A 180 9.72 1.84 2.43
CA TYR A 180 10.62 1.99 3.58
C TYR A 180 9.79 2.25 4.84
N VAL A 181 9.35 1.18 5.49
CA VAL A 181 8.35 1.21 6.56
C VAL A 181 8.96 1.00 7.96
N ALA A 182 10.18 0.47 8.04
CA ALA A 182 10.94 0.29 9.28
C ALA A 182 11.15 1.61 10.02
N ASP A 183 11.62 2.63 9.30
CA ASP A 183 11.87 3.96 9.86
C ASP A 183 10.59 4.66 10.33
N ILE A 184 9.47 4.41 9.65
CA ILE A 184 8.17 4.93 10.06
C ILE A 184 7.76 4.26 11.38
N LEU A 185 7.83 2.93 11.45
CA LEU A 185 7.47 2.19 12.66
C LEU A 185 8.35 2.58 13.85
N ARG A 186 9.65 2.74 13.64
CA ARG A 186 10.58 3.23 14.66
C ARG A 186 10.21 4.62 15.17
N LYS A 187 9.88 5.55 14.28
CA LYS A 187 9.44 6.90 14.66
C LYS A 187 8.15 6.85 15.45
N GLU A 188 7.21 5.99 15.07
CA GLU A 188 5.96 5.81 15.82
C GLU A 188 6.20 5.26 17.22
N MET A 189 7.05 4.25 17.38
CA MET A 189 7.40 3.70 18.70
C MET A 189 7.99 4.77 19.62
N LYS A 190 8.94 5.56 19.10
CA LYS A 190 9.56 6.66 19.85
C LYS A 190 8.56 7.76 20.20
N GLN A 191 7.69 8.16 19.28
CA GLN A 191 6.67 9.19 19.52
C GLN A 191 5.65 8.77 20.58
N ARG A 192 5.41 7.46 20.72
CA ARG A 192 4.43 6.89 21.65
C ARG A 192 5.06 6.34 22.94
N ASP A 193 6.37 6.48 23.10
CA ASP A 193 7.16 5.95 24.22
C ASP A 193 6.86 4.46 24.48
N LEU A 194 6.81 3.66 23.41
CA LEU A 194 6.51 2.23 23.48
C LEU A 194 7.80 1.43 23.66
N ASP A 195 7.93 0.77 24.82
CA ASP A 195 8.92 -0.29 25.05
C ASP A 195 8.29 -1.64 24.67
N GLU A 196 8.47 -2.04 23.40
CA GLU A 196 7.86 -3.25 22.83
C GLU A 196 8.88 -4.04 22.01
N SER A 197 9.47 -5.07 22.65
CA SER A 197 10.51 -5.92 22.05
C SER A 197 10.04 -6.64 20.78
N VAL A 198 8.75 -6.95 20.68
CA VAL A 198 8.11 -7.52 19.49
C VAL A 198 8.28 -6.59 18.29
N LEU A 199 8.04 -5.29 18.49
CA LEU A 199 8.14 -4.30 17.43
C LEU A 199 9.58 -3.94 17.08
N GLU A 200 10.48 -3.87 18.06
CA GLU A 200 11.92 -3.69 17.78
C GLU A 200 12.47 -4.81 16.89
N THR A 201 12.09 -6.06 17.19
CA THR A 201 12.48 -7.21 16.35
C THR A 201 11.89 -7.10 14.95
N LEU A 202 10.62 -6.68 14.84
CA LEU A 202 9.95 -6.51 13.55
C LEU A 202 10.60 -5.40 12.72
N ILE A 203 11.00 -4.29 13.35
CA ILE A 203 11.75 -3.20 12.70
C ILE A 203 13.06 -3.75 12.13
N HIS A 204 13.85 -4.46 12.94
CA HIS A 204 15.13 -5.00 12.50
C HIS A 204 14.99 -5.93 11.29
N ILE A 205 13.99 -6.82 11.31
CA ILE A 205 13.67 -7.69 10.17
C ILE A 205 13.31 -6.87 8.92
N SER A 206 12.52 -5.80 9.08
CA SER A 206 12.15 -4.92 7.97
C SER A 206 13.36 -4.22 7.37
N GLU A 207 14.27 -3.68 8.18
CA GLU A 207 15.48 -3.00 7.71
C GLU A 207 16.38 -3.91 6.88
N GLN A 208 16.52 -5.17 7.29
CA GLN A 208 17.31 -6.15 6.56
C GLN A 208 16.73 -6.44 5.17
N LEU A 209 15.39 -6.43 5.04
CA LEU A 209 14.71 -6.81 3.81
C LEU A 209 14.39 -5.64 2.87
N GLU A 210 14.30 -4.41 3.39
CA GLU A 210 13.98 -3.21 2.61
C GLU A 210 14.88 -2.96 1.39
N PRO A 211 16.23 -3.11 1.46
CA PRO A 211 17.10 -2.90 0.31
C PRO A 211 16.72 -3.77 -0.90
N HIS A 212 16.20 -4.98 -0.67
CA HIS A 212 15.78 -5.90 -1.73
C HIS A 212 14.57 -5.42 -2.53
N HIS A 213 13.82 -4.42 -2.03
CA HIS A 213 12.80 -3.74 -2.82
C HIS A 213 13.40 -2.99 -4.02
N SER A 214 14.55 -2.34 -3.78
CA SER A 214 15.21 -1.44 -4.73
C SER A 214 16.31 -2.11 -5.54
N LEU A 215 16.81 -3.26 -5.10
CA LEU A 215 17.74 -4.08 -5.89
C LEU A 215 17.12 -4.42 -7.24
N ARG A 216 17.97 -4.43 -8.28
CA ARG A 216 17.51 -4.57 -9.67
C ARG A 216 16.79 -5.90 -9.85
N ARG A 217 15.51 -5.85 -10.20
CA ARG A 217 14.65 -7.03 -10.42
C ARG A 217 14.69 -7.55 -11.86
N TYR A 218 15.48 -6.89 -12.71
CA TYR A 218 15.57 -7.15 -14.14
C TYR A 218 17.03 -7.31 -14.56
N PRO A 219 17.30 -8.07 -15.63
CA PRO A 219 18.62 -8.12 -16.22
C PRO A 219 19.16 -6.72 -16.54
N TRP A 220 20.45 -6.52 -16.31
CA TRP A 220 21.12 -5.25 -16.55
C TRP A 220 22.47 -5.47 -17.21
N ILE A 221 22.85 -4.55 -18.12
CA ILE A 221 24.17 -4.58 -18.75
C ILE A 221 25.15 -3.84 -17.86
N SER A 222 26.07 -4.56 -17.23
CA SER A 222 27.21 -3.99 -16.49
C SER A 222 28.50 -4.56 -17.06
N ASP A 223 29.50 -3.71 -17.29
CA ASP A 223 30.85 -4.13 -17.70
C ASP A 223 30.85 -5.07 -18.92
N ALA A 224 30.04 -4.72 -19.93
CA ALA A 224 29.81 -5.51 -21.14
C ALA A 224 29.28 -6.94 -20.92
N GLN A 225 28.74 -7.24 -19.73
CA GLN A 225 28.09 -8.50 -19.38
C GLN A 225 26.64 -8.29 -18.97
N ILE A 226 25.82 -9.31 -19.21
CA ILE A 226 24.43 -9.33 -18.72
C ILE A 226 24.45 -9.88 -17.29
N TRP A 227 24.24 -9.00 -16.32
CA TRP A 227 23.94 -9.39 -14.95
C TRP A 227 22.47 -9.80 -14.86
N VAL A 228 22.17 -10.88 -14.13
CA VAL A 228 20.81 -11.36 -13.89
C VAL A 228 20.59 -11.62 -12.40
N PRO A 229 19.44 -11.24 -11.81
CA PRO A 229 19.19 -11.41 -10.38
C PRO A 229 19.33 -12.86 -9.89
N SER A 230 18.94 -13.84 -10.71
CA SER A 230 19.00 -15.27 -10.36
C SER A 230 20.42 -15.81 -10.12
N LYS A 231 21.48 -15.05 -10.46
CA LYS A 231 22.87 -15.42 -10.18
C LYS A 231 23.42 -14.81 -8.90
N GLU A 232 22.70 -13.85 -8.32
CA GLU A 232 23.13 -13.14 -7.11
C GLU A 232 22.49 -13.72 -5.84
N TYR A 233 21.25 -14.21 -5.95
CA TYR A 233 20.54 -14.82 -4.83
C TYR A 233 20.77 -16.32 -4.78
N ASP A 234 21.28 -16.79 -3.65
CA ASP A 234 21.47 -18.20 -3.36
C ASP A 234 20.40 -18.74 -2.39
N GLN A 235 20.48 -20.04 -2.14
CA GLN A 235 19.57 -20.75 -1.27
C GLN A 235 19.60 -20.23 0.18
N GLU A 236 20.79 -19.88 0.68
CA GLU A 236 20.99 -19.39 2.06
C GLU A 236 20.28 -18.05 2.25
N THR A 237 20.53 -17.09 1.36
CA THR A 237 19.88 -15.78 1.35
C THR A 237 18.35 -15.90 1.27
N ALA A 238 17.85 -16.81 0.42
CA ALA A 238 16.42 -17.05 0.28
C ALA A 238 15.81 -17.71 1.53
N ASN A 239 16.52 -18.64 2.15
CA ASN A 239 16.08 -19.28 3.39
C ASN A 239 16.01 -18.26 4.54
N ASP A 240 17.01 -17.40 4.69
CA ASP A 240 17.05 -16.38 5.73
C ASP A 240 15.90 -15.37 5.57
N ALA A 241 15.67 -14.91 4.34
CA ALA A 241 14.52 -14.07 4.01
C ALA A 241 13.19 -14.75 4.36
N LEU A 242 13.07 -16.05 4.09
CA LEU A 242 11.86 -16.84 4.39
C LEU A 242 11.63 -16.98 5.90
N GLN A 243 12.69 -17.23 6.67
CA GLN A 243 12.63 -17.30 8.13
C GLN A 243 12.22 -15.96 8.73
N ASN A 244 12.82 -14.87 8.24
CA ASN A 244 12.48 -13.50 8.62
C ASN A 244 11.02 -13.16 8.31
N ALA A 245 10.52 -13.49 7.11
CA ALA A 245 9.11 -13.30 6.76
C ALA A 245 8.17 -14.12 7.66
N GLN A 246 8.52 -15.37 7.97
CA GLN A 246 7.73 -16.20 8.88
C GLN A 246 7.70 -15.64 10.32
N LYS A 247 8.84 -15.10 10.79
CA LYS A 247 8.97 -14.43 12.09
C LYS A 247 8.14 -13.15 12.12
N ALA A 248 8.22 -12.32 11.09
CA ALA A 248 7.44 -11.08 10.97
C ALA A 248 5.93 -11.32 11.06
N ILE A 249 5.39 -12.33 10.36
CA ILE A 249 3.98 -12.71 10.48
C ILE A 249 3.59 -13.06 11.91
N SER A 250 4.44 -13.79 12.63
CA SER A 250 4.19 -14.20 14.02
C SER A 250 4.19 -12.99 14.95
N LEU A 251 5.21 -12.12 14.85
CA LEU A 251 5.34 -10.89 15.65
C LEU A 251 4.18 -9.93 15.40
N THR A 252 3.83 -9.69 14.13
CA THR A 252 2.70 -8.83 13.79
C THR A 252 1.39 -9.41 14.31
N ARG A 253 1.15 -10.71 14.18
CA ARG A 253 -0.06 -11.34 14.74
C ARG A 253 -0.16 -11.15 16.24
N GLU A 254 0.93 -11.39 16.97
CA GLU A 254 1.01 -11.19 18.41
C GLU A 254 0.71 -9.73 18.78
N PHE A 255 1.34 -8.79 18.08
CA PHE A 255 1.10 -7.37 18.28
C PHE A 255 -0.35 -6.98 17.99
N LEU A 256 -0.96 -7.42 16.88
CA LEU A 256 -2.36 -7.12 16.56
C LEU A 256 -3.31 -7.69 17.64
N GLN A 257 -3.03 -8.89 18.15
CA GLN A 257 -3.82 -9.49 19.23
C GLN A 257 -3.71 -8.68 20.53
N LYS A 258 -2.52 -8.19 20.88
CA LYS A 258 -2.32 -7.29 22.03
C LYS A 258 -3.00 -5.93 21.81
N CYS A 259 -2.87 -5.38 20.60
CA CYS A 259 -3.39 -4.07 20.24
C CYS A 259 -4.93 -4.03 20.23
N PHE A 260 -5.58 -5.07 19.69
CA PHE A 260 -7.05 -5.13 19.57
C PHE A 260 -7.73 -6.09 20.57
N GLY A 261 -6.94 -6.74 21.43
CA GLY A 261 -7.43 -7.61 22.49
C GLY A 261 -8.15 -6.82 23.60
N LYS A 262 -9.10 -7.49 24.26
CA LYS A 262 -9.95 -6.91 25.32
C LYS A 262 -9.27 -6.75 26.70
N GLU A 263 -7.96 -6.98 26.82
CA GLU A 263 -7.29 -6.99 28.13
C GLU A 263 -6.08 -6.03 28.17
N CYS A 264 -6.26 -4.92 28.89
CA CYS A 264 -5.47 -4.53 30.06
C CYS A 264 -6.41 -3.74 30.99
#